data_AF-A0A9P8DVX0-F1
#
_entry.id   AF-A0A9P8DVX0-F1
#
_cell.length_a   1.000
_cell.length_b   1.000
_cell.length_c   1.000
_cell.angle_alpha   90.00
_cell.angle_beta   90.00
_cell.angle_gamma   90.00
#
_symmetry.space_group_name_H-M   'P 1'
#
loop_
_entity.id
_entity.type
_entity.pdbx_description
1 polymer ?
#
loop_
_entity_poly.entity_id
_entity_poly.type
_entity_poly.pdbx_seq_one_letter_code
_entity_poly.pdbx_strand_id
1 'polypeptide(L)'
;MPKSKKILTTKDVPSQFLEAAFMVGHVPQMALQSDPRISYSLYVPPEPYKSLAANPGDSKSKKLPLLVNIHGTRRNLSAIYGEFKTFADSTPCAVLQPLFPAGLEGPNDLDSYKKLRSKSVCSDLALLSILDEVATRWPHIDTDKIFLMGFSGGGQFAQRFLYIYPDRLFAVSIGAPGKVTLLDELQDWPKGIKNVQHVFDRPIDLNLIKAVDIHMVVGSKDIGAHGGDDFKKWQQAMKVKVKDAGSNEEATLTSNIDASGVGQGRLGTLQKVRRSWKEQGIETRLDIVDGVGKKNLNVNSCKRTKRTAAGIPTWSPTVVLICRSTAYVWQSGRDAQFS
;
A
#
# COMPACT_ATOMS: atom_id res chain seq x y z
N MET A 1 -4.39 -13.88 36.88
CA MET A 1 -4.37 -13.38 35.49
C MET A 1 -4.68 -11.89 35.51
N PRO A 2 -3.91 -11.04 34.80
CA PRO A 2 -4.29 -9.63 34.69
C PRO A 2 -5.69 -9.55 34.06
N LYS A 3 -6.59 -8.76 34.67
CA LYS A 3 -7.93 -8.53 34.11
C LYS A 3 -7.76 -8.02 32.69
N SER A 4 -8.42 -8.66 31.73
CA SER A 4 -8.52 -8.16 30.35
C SER A 4 -8.99 -6.70 30.42
N LYS A 5 -8.14 -5.76 29.99
CA LYS A 5 -8.50 -4.34 29.99
C LYS A 5 -9.55 -4.16 28.89
N LYS A 6 -10.78 -3.78 29.27
CA LYS A 6 -11.85 -3.48 28.31
C LYS A 6 -11.33 -2.41 27.32
N ILE A 7 -11.39 -2.72 26.03
CA ILE A 7 -11.04 -1.78 24.96
C ILE A 7 -12.14 -0.72 24.88
N LEU A 8 -11.77 0.56 24.95
CA LEU A 8 -12.70 1.67 24.74
C LEU A 8 -13.04 1.78 23.25
N THR A 9 -14.32 1.66 22.91
CA THR A 9 -14.84 1.75 21.53
C THR A 9 -15.61 3.04 21.32
N THR A 10 -15.85 3.43 20.06
CA THR A 10 -16.67 4.61 19.75
C THR A 10 -18.14 4.46 20.15
N LYS A 11 -18.60 3.25 20.49
CA LYS A 11 -19.92 3.01 21.08
C LYS A 11 -19.98 3.35 22.57
N ASP A 12 -18.83 3.33 23.26
CA ASP A 12 -18.74 3.65 24.69
C ASP A 12 -18.63 5.17 24.93
N VAL A 13 -18.43 5.98 23.89
CA VAL A 13 -18.20 7.43 23.98
C VAL A 13 -19.28 8.19 23.21
N PRO A 14 -20.02 9.12 23.85
CA PRO A 14 -20.99 9.95 23.15
C PRO A 14 -20.37 10.68 21.96
N SER A 15 -21.10 10.78 20.84
CA SER A 15 -20.55 11.25 19.55
C SER A 15 -19.89 12.63 19.64
N GLN A 16 -20.42 13.54 20.46
CA GLN A 16 -19.87 14.87 20.68
C GLN A 16 -18.49 14.87 21.36
N PHE A 17 -18.12 13.80 22.08
CA PHE A 17 -16.85 13.67 22.78
C PHE A 17 -15.82 12.81 22.03
N LEU A 18 -16.16 12.24 20.88
CA LEU A 18 -15.24 11.38 20.13
C LEU A 18 -13.94 12.08 19.74
N GLU A 19 -14.00 13.38 19.47
CA GLU A 19 -12.83 14.19 19.11
C GLU A 19 -11.93 14.44 20.34
N ALA A 20 -12.53 14.82 21.47
CA ALA A 20 -11.83 14.98 22.75
C ALA A 20 -11.22 13.66 23.25
N ALA A 21 -11.83 12.53 22.91
CA ALA A 21 -11.33 11.19 23.20
C ALA A 21 -10.30 10.68 22.17
N PHE A 22 -9.89 11.50 21.21
CA PHE A 22 -8.94 11.15 20.16
C PHE A 22 -9.36 9.96 19.28
N MET A 23 -10.67 9.77 19.11
CA MET A 23 -11.26 8.68 18.32
C MET A 23 -11.69 9.12 16.92
N VAL A 24 -11.77 10.41 16.66
CA VAL A 24 -11.96 10.97 15.30
C VAL A 24 -10.92 12.04 15.00
N GLY A 25 -10.82 12.46 13.75
CA GLY A 25 -9.70 13.24 13.25
C GLY A 25 -8.46 12.37 13.13
N HIS A 26 -7.30 12.92 13.50
CA HIS A 26 -6.08 12.13 13.62
C HIS A 26 -6.08 11.35 14.92
N VAL A 27 -6.26 10.04 14.81
CA VAL A 27 -6.08 9.13 15.93
C VAL A 27 -4.59 9.03 16.26
N PRO A 28 -4.20 9.05 17.55
CA PRO A 28 -2.83 8.80 17.97
C PRO A 28 -2.29 7.52 17.33
N GLN A 29 -1.01 7.54 16.96
CA GLN A 29 -0.40 6.36 16.36
C GLN A 29 -0.51 5.17 17.32
N MET A 30 -1.07 4.08 16.81
CA MET A 30 -1.38 2.90 17.61
C MET A 30 -0.34 1.82 17.35
N ALA A 31 0.16 1.17 18.41
CA ALA A 31 0.89 -0.08 18.26
C ALA A 31 -0.11 -1.22 18.03
N LEU A 32 0.19 -2.11 17.08
CA LEU A 32 -0.58 -3.34 16.88
C LEU A 32 -0.40 -4.24 18.10
N GLN A 33 -1.48 -4.74 18.71
CA GLN A 33 -1.38 -5.52 19.94
C GLN A 33 -0.75 -6.90 19.73
N SER A 34 -0.99 -7.52 18.57
CA SER A 34 -0.41 -8.83 18.23
C SER A 34 1.08 -8.77 17.87
N ASP A 35 1.57 -7.61 17.46
CA ASP A 35 2.99 -7.35 17.21
C ASP A 35 3.34 -5.87 17.42
N PRO A 36 3.74 -5.46 18.65
CA PRO A 36 4.00 -4.06 18.97
C PRO A 36 5.18 -3.42 18.24
N ARG A 37 5.95 -4.21 17.47
CA ARG A 37 6.97 -3.67 16.55
C ARG A 37 6.33 -2.96 15.37
N ILE A 38 5.07 -3.29 15.05
CA ILE A 38 4.27 -2.71 13.98
C ILE A 38 3.32 -1.69 14.61
N SER A 39 3.15 -0.56 13.93
CA SER A 39 2.18 0.46 14.34
C SER A 39 1.32 0.91 13.17
N TYR A 40 0.28 1.67 13.41
CA TYR A 40 -0.58 2.21 12.37
C TYR A 40 -1.09 3.61 12.71
N SER A 41 -1.25 4.43 11.68
CA SER A 41 -1.91 5.73 11.76
C SER A 41 -3.31 5.61 11.16
N LEU A 42 -4.30 6.23 11.80
CA LEU A 42 -5.68 6.24 11.36
C LEU A 42 -6.21 7.68 11.34
N TYR A 43 -6.84 8.05 10.23
CA TYR A 43 -7.63 9.27 10.12
C TYR A 43 -9.10 8.89 9.95
N VAL A 44 -9.96 9.48 10.78
CA VAL A 44 -11.42 9.27 10.72
C VAL A 44 -12.08 10.64 10.54
N PRO A 45 -12.75 10.92 9.41
CA PRO A 45 -13.37 12.23 9.17
C PRO A 45 -14.45 12.50 10.24
N PRO A 46 -14.33 13.58 11.05
CA PRO A 46 -15.14 13.74 12.27
C PRO A 46 -16.64 13.76 12.01
N GLU A 47 -17.13 14.66 11.17
CA GLU A 47 -18.57 14.87 10.98
C GLU A 47 -19.27 13.68 10.33
N PRO A 48 -18.75 13.09 9.22
CA PRO A 48 -19.33 11.87 8.67
C PRO A 48 -19.40 10.72 9.68
N TYR A 49 -18.35 10.55 10.50
CA TYR A 49 -18.33 9.46 11.48
C TYR A 49 -19.26 9.71 12.67
N LYS A 50 -19.27 10.93 13.23
CA LYS A 50 -20.17 11.31 14.34
C LYS A 50 -21.65 11.11 13.95
N SER A 51 -22.01 11.43 12.70
CA SER A 51 -23.36 11.22 12.17
C SER A 51 -23.76 9.73 12.14
N LEU A 52 -22.84 8.85 11.73
CA LEU A 52 -23.06 7.40 11.77
C LEU A 52 -23.15 6.86 13.20
N ALA A 53 -22.24 7.32 14.08
CA ALA A 53 -22.18 6.88 15.47
C ALA A 53 -23.40 7.33 16.31
N ALA A 54 -24.04 8.44 15.95
CA ALA A 54 -25.24 8.95 16.62
C ALA A 54 -26.49 8.09 16.36
N ASN A 55 -26.48 7.23 15.33
CA ASN A 55 -27.62 6.39 14.93
C ASN A 55 -27.30 4.88 14.99
N PRO A 56 -26.96 4.32 16.17
CA PRO A 56 -26.42 2.97 16.30
C PRO A 56 -27.43 1.83 16.07
N GLY A 57 -28.74 2.13 16.02
CA GLY A 57 -29.82 1.13 15.93
C GLY A 57 -30.14 0.64 14.52
N ASP A 58 -29.62 1.28 13.48
CA ASP A 58 -29.87 0.87 12.10
C ASP A 58 -28.77 -0.10 11.66
N SER A 59 -29.01 -1.41 11.81
CA SER A 59 -28.07 -2.44 11.35
C SER A 59 -27.88 -2.44 9.83
N LYS A 60 -28.72 -1.69 9.09
CA LYS A 60 -28.55 -1.41 7.66
C LYS A 60 -27.83 -0.07 7.38
N SER A 61 -27.38 0.64 8.41
CA SER A 61 -26.64 1.89 8.24
C SER A 61 -25.35 1.68 7.46
N LYS A 62 -25.14 2.54 6.46
CA LYS A 62 -23.97 2.54 5.60
C LYS A 62 -22.71 2.76 6.45
N LYS A 63 -21.82 1.77 6.53
CA LYS A 63 -20.49 1.93 7.14
C LYS A 63 -19.64 2.93 6.33
N LEU A 64 -18.72 3.60 7.01
CA LEU A 64 -17.73 4.48 6.40
C LEU A 64 -16.67 3.62 5.67
N PRO A 65 -16.44 3.81 4.36
CA PRO A 65 -15.40 3.07 3.64
C PRO A 65 -14.01 3.28 4.23
N LEU A 66 -13.11 2.30 4.07
CA LEU A 66 -11.73 2.37 4.52
C LEU A 66 -10.73 2.33 3.35
N LEU A 67 -9.93 3.39 3.21
CA LEU A 67 -8.76 3.42 2.35
C LEU A 67 -7.51 3.04 3.15
N VAL A 68 -6.82 1.98 2.72
CA VAL A 68 -5.54 1.57 3.29
C VAL A 68 -4.41 1.96 2.35
N ASN A 69 -3.48 2.79 2.83
CA ASN A 69 -2.28 3.15 2.09
C ASN A 69 -1.05 2.42 2.66
N ILE A 70 -0.35 1.68 1.79
CA ILE A 70 0.89 0.99 2.13
C ILE A 70 2.08 1.82 1.67
N HIS A 71 2.95 2.19 2.60
CA HIS A 71 4.13 3.00 2.32
C HIS A 71 5.14 2.31 1.38
N GLY A 72 5.95 3.10 0.70
CA GLY A 72 7.12 2.63 -0.05
C GLY A 72 8.31 2.24 0.86
N THR A 73 9.47 1.98 0.25
CA THR A 73 10.69 1.58 0.98
C THR A 73 11.12 2.56 2.07
N ARG A 74 10.84 3.85 1.91
CA ARG A 74 11.21 4.89 2.90
C ARG A 74 10.31 4.98 4.13
N ARG A 75 9.24 4.17 4.21
CA ARG A 75 8.32 4.15 5.37
C ARG A 75 7.65 5.50 5.66
N ASN A 76 7.50 6.36 4.65
CA ASN A 76 7.01 7.73 4.83
C ASN A 76 5.51 7.76 5.18
N LEU A 77 5.17 8.37 6.32
CA LEU A 77 3.81 8.55 6.82
C LEU A 77 3.20 9.93 6.56
N SER A 78 3.95 10.87 5.98
CA SER A 78 3.52 12.29 5.85
C SER A 78 2.18 12.45 5.15
N ALA A 79 1.89 11.62 4.15
CA ALA A 79 0.69 11.72 3.34
C ALA A 79 -0.61 11.54 4.13
N ILE A 80 -0.60 10.75 5.22
CA ILE A 80 -1.80 10.59 6.04
C ILE A 80 -2.17 11.89 6.76
N TYR A 81 -1.17 12.71 7.12
CA TYR A 81 -1.35 14.00 7.79
C TYR A 81 -1.62 15.17 6.83
N GLY A 82 -1.52 14.95 5.51
CA GLY A 82 -1.70 15.97 4.49
C GLY A 82 -2.77 15.60 3.48
N GLU A 83 -2.35 14.96 2.38
CA GLU A 83 -3.20 14.73 1.22
C GLU A 83 -4.33 13.75 1.50
N PHE A 84 -4.08 12.68 2.25
CA PHE A 84 -5.13 11.71 2.53
C PHE A 84 -6.16 12.23 3.53
N LYS A 85 -5.76 13.08 4.48
CA LYS A 85 -6.71 13.83 5.31
C LYS A 85 -7.65 14.64 4.43
N THR A 86 -7.09 15.47 3.55
CA THR A 86 -7.86 16.34 2.65
C THR A 86 -8.82 15.51 1.77
N PHE A 87 -8.35 14.36 1.30
CA PHE A 87 -9.15 13.43 0.51
C PHE A 87 -10.31 12.82 1.32
N ALA A 88 -10.03 12.32 2.53
CA ALA A 88 -11.03 11.73 3.42
C ALA A 88 -12.12 12.71 3.83
N ASP A 89 -11.77 13.99 3.97
CA ASP A 89 -12.73 15.06 4.27
C ASP A 89 -13.62 15.37 3.05
N SER A 90 -13.06 15.38 1.84
CA SER A 90 -13.82 15.70 0.61
C SER A 90 -14.59 14.50 0.05
N THR A 91 -14.14 13.29 0.36
CA THR A 91 -14.70 12.01 -0.09
C THR A 91 -14.80 11.13 1.15
N PRO A 92 -15.93 11.19 1.89
CA PRO A 92 -16.03 10.59 3.21
C PRO A 92 -15.60 9.11 3.25
N CYS A 93 -14.41 8.88 3.79
CA CYS A 93 -13.83 7.57 4.08
C CYS A 93 -12.83 7.70 5.24
N ALA A 94 -12.63 6.64 6.01
CA ALA A 94 -11.48 6.56 6.91
C ALA A 94 -10.22 6.23 6.11
N VAL A 95 -9.05 6.68 6.60
CA VAL A 95 -7.75 6.35 6.00
C VAL A 95 -6.88 5.68 7.03
N LEU A 96 -6.38 4.49 6.71
CA LEU A 96 -5.45 3.73 7.53
C LEU A 96 -4.10 3.63 6.81
N GLN A 97 -3.02 3.81 7.56
CA GLN A 97 -1.67 3.60 7.06
C GLN A 97 -0.86 2.78 8.07
N PRO A 98 -0.67 1.47 7.83
CA PRO A 98 0.26 0.65 8.60
C PRO A 98 1.69 1.16 8.43
N LEU A 99 2.47 1.11 9.50
CA LEU A 99 3.91 1.29 9.51
C LEU A 99 4.56 -0.06 9.80
N PHE A 100 5.19 -0.62 8.78
CA PHE A 100 6.12 -1.75 8.92
C PHE A 100 7.54 -1.19 8.99
N PRO A 101 8.21 -1.16 10.15
CA PRO A 101 9.56 -0.59 10.24
C PRO A 101 10.57 -1.23 9.29
N ALA A 102 11.65 -0.51 9.00
CA ALA A 102 12.86 -1.15 8.49
C ALA A 102 13.53 -1.91 9.64
N GLY A 103 14.25 -2.97 9.31
CA GLY A 103 15.04 -3.70 10.31
C GLY A 103 14.34 -4.87 11.01
N LEU A 104 13.12 -5.24 10.62
CA LEU A 104 12.33 -6.28 11.31
C LEU A 104 12.93 -7.69 11.20
N GLU A 105 13.68 -7.97 10.14
CA GLU A 105 14.45 -9.22 9.97
C GLU A 105 15.96 -9.06 10.16
N GLY A 106 16.39 -7.96 10.78
CA GLY A 106 17.79 -7.63 11.00
C GLY A 106 18.17 -6.28 10.39
N PRO A 107 19.37 -5.75 10.70
CA PRO A 107 19.70 -4.33 10.54
C PRO A 107 19.60 -3.77 9.11
N ASN A 108 19.63 -4.64 8.09
CA ASN A 108 19.59 -4.25 6.68
C ASN A 108 18.26 -4.58 5.99
N ASP A 109 17.24 -4.99 6.74
CA ASP A 109 15.95 -5.35 6.19
C ASP A 109 15.15 -4.14 5.70
N LEU A 110 14.92 -4.09 4.39
CA LEU A 110 14.06 -3.12 3.72
C LEU A 110 12.87 -3.75 2.98
N ASP A 111 12.80 -5.08 2.91
CA ASP A 111 12.01 -5.83 1.94
C ASP A 111 11.07 -6.87 2.55
N SER A 112 11.28 -7.29 3.80
CA SER A 112 10.47 -8.32 4.48
C SER A 112 8.97 -8.06 4.34
N TYR A 113 8.51 -6.86 4.71
CA TYR A 113 7.09 -6.50 4.64
C TYR A 113 6.51 -6.60 3.23
N LYS A 114 7.33 -6.38 2.18
CA LYS A 114 6.86 -6.44 0.79
C LYS A 114 6.54 -7.88 0.40
N LYS A 115 7.18 -8.88 1.02
CA LYS A 115 7.01 -10.30 0.71
C LYS A 115 5.73 -10.90 1.30
N LEU A 116 5.00 -10.15 2.15
CA LEU A 116 3.90 -10.63 3.00
C LEU A 116 4.34 -11.61 4.08
N ARG A 117 5.04 -12.68 3.71
CA ARG A 117 5.65 -13.66 4.61
C ARG A 117 7.15 -13.71 4.45
N SER A 118 7.82 -13.72 5.58
CA SER A 118 9.25 -13.97 5.70
C SER A 118 9.51 -14.72 7.02
N LYS A 119 10.77 -14.84 7.45
CA LYS A 119 11.16 -15.67 8.61
C LYS A 119 10.49 -15.20 9.90
N SER A 120 10.37 -13.89 10.11
CA SER A 120 9.82 -13.32 11.36
C SER A 120 8.80 -12.20 11.15
N VAL A 121 8.38 -11.97 9.90
CA VAL A 121 7.40 -10.93 9.54
C VAL A 121 6.27 -11.55 8.74
N CYS A 122 5.05 -11.34 9.23
CA CYS A 122 3.80 -11.72 8.58
C CYS A 122 2.96 -10.45 8.34
N SER A 123 3.40 -9.61 7.41
CA SER A 123 2.85 -8.26 7.22
C SER A 123 1.41 -8.26 6.67
N ASP A 124 1.03 -9.33 5.98
CA ASP A 124 -0.37 -9.61 5.63
C ASP A 124 -1.24 -9.85 6.87
N LEU A 125 -0.85 -10.77 7.78
CA LEU A 125 -1.62 -10.99 9.01
C LEU A 125 -1.61 -9.76 9.90
N ALA A 126 -0.50 -9.04 9.96
CA ALA A 126 -0.44 -7.80 10.72
C ALA A 126 -1.46 -6.79 10.17
N LEU A 127 -1.60 -6.65 8.84
CA LEU A 127 -2.66 -5.83 8.28
C LEU A 127 -4.06 -6.36 8.66
N LEU A 128 -4.30 -7.67 8.57
CA LEU A 128 -5.59 -8.26 8.98
C LEU A 128 -5.89 -8.00 10.47
N SER A 129 -4.91 -8.16 11.36
CA SER A 129 -5.05 -7.88 12.78
C SER A 129 -5.32 -6.39 13.06
N ILE A 130 -4.68 -5.48 12.32
CA ILE A 130 -4.99 -4.05 12.39
C ILE A 130 -6.46 -3.81 11.98
N LEU A 131 -6.94 -4.46 10.92
CA LEU A 131 -8.34 -4.33 10.50
C LEU A 131 -9.30 -4.83 11.58
N ASP A 132 -8.98 -5.94 12.27
CA ASP A 132 -9.79 -6.48 13.37
C ASP A 132 -9.82 -5.52 14.59
N GLU A 133 -8.68 -4.91 14.94
CA GLU A 133 -8.61 -3.88 15.98
C GLU A 133 -9.44 -2.65 15.61
N VAL A 134 -9.36 -2.21 14.35
CA VAL A 134 -10.14 -1.08 13.85
C VAL A 134 -11.63 -1.42 13.85
N ALA A 135 -12.02 -2.62 13.42
CA ALA A 135 -13.41 -3.09 13.42
C ALA A 135 -14.02 -3.07 14.82
N THR A 136 -13.23 -3.53 15.80
CA THR A 136 -13.65 -3.57 17.22
C THR A 136 -13.82 -2.17 17.79
N ARG A 137 -12.85 -1.29 17.56
CA ARG A 137 -12.79 0.03 18.21
C ARG A 137 -13.62 1.09 17.48
N TRP A 138 -13.80 0.95 16.17
CA TRP A 138 -14.61 1.81 15.30
C TRP A 138 -15.61 1.01 14.45
N PRO A 139 -16.67 0.44 15.06
CA PRO A 139 -17.62 -0.45 14.38
C PRO A 139 -18.37 0.15 13.18
N HIS A 140 -18.37 1.47 13.03
CA HIS A 140 -18.95 2.15 11.87
C HIS A 140 -17.96 2.33 10.69
N ILE A 141 -16.73 1.82 10.77
CA ILE A 141 -15.81 1.72 9.62
C ILE A 141 -15.97 0.35 8.97
N ASP A 142 -16.07 0.33 7.64
CA ASP A 142 -16.06 -0.90 6.86
C ASP A 142 -14.63 -1.45 6.74
N THR A 143 -14.38 -2.53 7.47
CA THR A 143 -13.10 -3.25 7.52
C THR A 143 -13.20 -4.64 6.87
N ASP A 144 -14.40 -5.04 6.45
CA ASP A 144 -14.65 -6.34 5.84
C ASP A 144 -14.03 -6.37 4.44
N LYS A 145 -14.32 -5.34 3.64
CA LYS A 145 -13.66 -5.07 2.35
C LYS A 145 -13.11 -3.66 2.31
N ILE A 146 -11.85 -3.52 1.93
CA ILE A 146 -11.12 -2.25 1.92
C ILE A 146 -10.75 -1.79 0.52
N PHE A 147 -10.41 -0.50 0.39
CA PHE A 147 -9.72 0.04 -0.77
C PHE A 147 -8.22 0.01 -0.45
N LEU A 148 -7.43 -0.74 -1.20
CA LEU A 148 -5.98 -0.87 -0.94
C LEU A 148 -5.18 -0.07 -1.96
N MET A 149 -4.19 0.69 -1.51
CA MET A 149 -3.24 1.33 -2.41
C MET A 149 -1.81 1.23 -1.90
N GLY A 150 -0.86 1.26 -2.82
CA GLY A 150 0.54 1.37 -2.45
C GLY A 150 1.42 1.77 -3.62
N PHE A 151 2.52 2.46 -3.33
CA PHE A 151 3.48 2.91 -4.33
C PHE A 151 4.88 2.32 -4.09
N SER A 152 5.59 1.96 -5.15
CA SER A 152 6.97 1.46 -5.11
C SER A 152 7.10 0.17 -4.29
N GLY A 153 7.49 0.24 -3.01
CA GLY A 153 7.49 -0.92 -2.10
C GLY A 153 6.08 -1.36 -1.72
N GLY A 154 5.20 -0.38 -1.45
CA GLY A 154 3.79 -0.64 -1.17
C GLY A 154 3.02 -1.13 -2.38
N GLY A 155 3.46 -0.79 -3.60
CA GLY A 155 2.89 -1.37 -4.82
C GLY A 155 3.14 -2.86 -4.93
N GLN A 156 4.31 -3.35 -4.47
CA GLN A 156 4.58 -4.80 -4.40
C GLN A 156 3.68 -5.47 -3.37
N PHE A 157 3.52 -4.85 -2.19
CA PHE A 157 2.62 -5.34 -1.16
C PHE A 157 1.19 -5.42 -1.69
N ALA A 158 0.68 -4.35 -2.31
CA ALA A 158 -0.68 -4.28 -2.82
C ALA A 158 -0.97 -5.35 -3.88
N GLN A 159 -0.05 -5.56 -4.83
CA GLN A 159 -0.18 -6.63 -5.81
C GLN A 159 -0.23 -8.01 -5.14
N ARG A 160 0.65 -8.27 -4.18
CA ARG A 160 0.72 -9.57 -3.50
C ARG A 160 -0.50 -9.79 -2.61
N PHE A 161 -0.98 -8.76 -1.94
CA PHE A 161 -2.17 -8.84 -1.09
C PHE A 161 -3.42 -9.13 -1.91
N LEU A 162 -3.54 -8.55 -3.12
CA LEU A 162 -4.59 -8.91 -4.09
C LEU A 162 -4.60 -10.41 -4.41
N TYR A 163 -3.44 -11.04 -4.55
CA TYR A 163 -3.36 -12.47 -4.85
C TYR A 163 -3.82 -13.36 -3.70
N ILE A 164 -3.48 -12.99 -2.46
CA ILE A 164 -3.73 -13.84 -1.29
C ILE A 164 -5.09 -13.55 -0.62
N TYR A 165 -5.55 -12.30 -0.67
CA TYR A 165 -6.76 -11.83 0.00
C TYR A 165 -7.68 -10.99 -0.92
N PRO A 166 -8.02 -11.46 -2.14
CA PRO A 166 -8.91 -10.71 -3.04
C PRO A 166 -10.31 -10.49 -2.44
N ASP A 167 -10.77 -11.43 -1.61
CA ASP A 167 -12.02 -11.37 -0.85
C ASP A 167 -12.09 -10.21 0.16
N ARG A 168 -10.94 -9.64 0.55
CA ARG A 168 -10.84 -8.50 1.46
C ARG A 168 -10.78 -7.15 0.73
N LEU A 169 -10.90 -7.12 -0.60
CA LEU A 169 -10.72 -5.92 -1.40
C LEU A 169 -12.01 -5.54 -2.14
N PHE A 170 -12.40 -4.27 -2.05
CA PHE A 170 -13.30 -3.65 -3.02
C PHE A 170 -12.54 -3.27 -4.29
N ALA A 171 -11.38 -2.63 -4.11
CA ALA A 171 -10.52 -2.18 -5.19
C ALA A 171 -9.07 -2.12 -4.74
N VAL A 172 -8.14 -2.18 -5.70
CA VAL A 172 -6.71 -2.05 -5.44
C VAL A 172 -6.02 -1.15 -6.45
N SER A 173 -5.12 -0.28 -5.97
CA SER A 173 -4.26 0.57 -6.80
C SER A 173 -2.79 0.21 -6.63
N ILE A 174 -2.20 -0.33 -7.69
CA ILE A 174 -0.82 -0.80 -7.75
C ILE A 174 0.06 0.27 -8.42
N GLY A 175 0.78 1.04 -7.60
CA GLY A 175 1.63 2.14 -8.05
C GLY A 175 3.09 1.75 -8.25
N ALA A 176 3.57 1.79 -9.49
CA ALA A 176 4.98 1.65 -9.90
C ALA A 176 5.81 0.64 -9.06
N PRO A 177 5.35 -0.62 -8.92
CA PRO A 177 6.01 -1.61 -8.07
C PRO A 177 7.44 -1.86 -8.55
N GLY A 178 8.39 -1.90 -7.62
CA GLY A 178 9.81 -2.12 -7.96
C GLY A 178 10.11 -3.54 -8.46
N LYS A 179 9.35 -4.52 -7.98
CA LYS A 179 9.35 -5.93 -8.39
C LYS A 179 7.89 -6.39 -8.39
N VAL A 180 7.59 -7.42 -9.14
CA VAL A 180 6.23 -7.98 -9.23
C VAL A 180 6.26 -9.47 -8.94
N THR A 181 5.13 -10.01 -8.49
CA THR A 181 4.89 -11.45 -8.44
C THR A 181 4.08 -11.83 -9.67
N LEU A 182 4.64 -12.71 -10.50
CA LEU A 182 3.97 -13.17 -11.71
C LEU A 182 2.99 -14.30 -11.35
N LEU A 183 1.90 -14.42 -12.10
CA LEU A 183 1.03 -15.61 -12.06
C LEU A 183 1.72 -16.73 -12.85
N ASP A 184 2.86 -17.17 -12.32
CA ASP A 184 3.76 -18.17 -12.88
C ASP A 184 3.88 -19.34 -11.89
N GLU A 185 3.36 -20.50 -12.28
CA GLU A 185 3.32 -21.72 -11.47
C GLU A 185 4.66 -22.46 -11.41
N LEU A 186 5.69 -22.01 -12.15
CA LEU A 186 7.02 -22.63 -12.14
C LEU A 186 7.97 -21.99 -11.13
N GLN A 187 7.67 -20.77 -10.68
CA GLN A 187 8.50 -20.01 -9.75
C GLN A 187 7.89 -19.93 -8.36
N ASP A 188 8.72 -20.11 -7.34
CA ASP A 188 8.31 -19.95 -5.94
C ASP A 188 8.02 -18.49 -5.60
N TRP A 189 7.22 -18.30 -4.56
CA TRP A 189 6.96 -17.01 -3.96
C TRP A 189 8.26 -16.35 -3.47
N PRO A 190 8.46 -15.02 -3.65
CA PRO A 190 7.54 -14.05 -4.22
C PRO A 190 7.76 -13.75 -5.71
N LYS A 191 8.48 -14.60 -6.46
CA LYS A 191 8.71 -14.40 -7.91
C LYS A 191 7.54 -14.92 -8.74
N GLY A 192 7.02 -16.09 -8.38
CA GLY A 192 5.81 -16.69 -8.94
C GLY A 192 4.84 -17.15 -7.84
N ILE A 193 3.94 -18.07 -8.21
CA ILE A 193 2.86 -18.56 -7.35
C ILE A 193 2.95 -20.07 -7.03
N LYS A 194 4.01 -20.76 -7.46
CA LYS A 194 4.16 -22.23 -7.38
C LYS A 194 3.82 -22.81 -5.99
N ASN A 195 4.32 -22.18 -4.93
CA ASN A 195 4.20 -22.67 -3.55
C ASN A 195 3.27 -21.83 -2.67
N VAL A 196 2.41 -20.99 -3.26
CA VAL A 196 1.53 -20.07 -2.50
C VAL A 196 0.64 -20.79 -1.49
N GLN A 197 0.03 -21.92 -1.87
CA GLN A 197 -0.79 -22.72 -0.96
C GLN A 197 -0.02 -23.11 0.31
N HIS A 198 1.25 -23.48 0.19
CA HIS A 198 2.08 -23.87 1.33
C HIS A 198 2.55 -22.65 2.16
N VAL A 199 2.80 -21.50 1.52
CA VAL A 199 3.31 -20.30 2.22
C VAL A 199 2.20 -19.58 3.00
N PHE A 200 0.96 -19.61 2.51
CA PHE A 200 -0.15 -18.80 3.03
C PHE A 200 -1.34 -19.61 3.54
N ASP A 201 -1.31 -20.93 3.40
CA ASP A 201 -2.45 -21.83 3.65
C ASP A 201 -3.71 -21.42 2.85
N ARG A 202 -3.49 -20.78 1.69
CA ARG A 202 -4.53 -20.24 0.81
C ARG A 202 -4.15 -20.44 -0.66
N PRO A 203 -5.08 -20.88 -1.52
CA PRO A 203 -4.81 -20.99 -2.94
C PRO A 203 -4.96 -19.62 -3.61
N ILE A 204 -4.42 -19.50 -4.83
CA ILE A 204 -4.76 -18.39 -5.72
C ILE A 204 -6.16 -18.64 -6.28
N ASP A 205 -7.09 -17.72 -6.02
CA ASP A 205 -8.43 -17.74 -6.61
C ASP A 205 -8.55 -16.66 -7.69
N LEU A 206 -8.41 -17.07 -8.95
CA LEU A 206 -8.51 -16.16 -10.09
C LEU A 206 -9.90 -15.55 -10.25
N ASN A 207 -10.97 -16.23 -9.83
CA ASN A 207 -12.33 -15.70 -9.95
C ASN A 207 -12.53 -14.54 -8.97
N LEU A 208 -12.03 -14.68 -7.74
CA LEU A 208 -12.04 -13.59 -6.78
C LEU A 208 -11.16 -12.42 -7.22
N ILE A 209 -9.98 -12.69 -7.79
CA ILE A 209 -9.11 -11.61 -8.33
C ILE A 209 -9.82 -10.85 -9.45
N LYS A 210 -10.50 -11.54 -10.37
CA LYS A 210 -11.27 -10.93 -11.47
C LYS A 210 -12.43 -10.06 -10.99
N ALA A 211 -12.95 -10.32 -9.79
CA ALA A 211 -14.04 -9.56 -9.20
C ALA A 211 -13.58 -8.25 -8.52
N VAL A 212 -12.27 -8.03 -8.37
CA VAL A 212 -11.73 -6.80 -7.77
C VAL A 212 -11.51 -5.74 -8.86
N ASP A 213 -11.87 -4.49 -8.55
CA ASP A 213 -11.49 -3.35 -9.40
C ASP A 213 -9.98 -3.07 -9.27
N ILE A 214 -9.21 -3.35 -10.33
CA ILE A 214 -7.75 -3.20 -10.30
C ILE A 214 -7.28 -2.01 -11.13
N HIS A 215 -6.61 -1.09 -10.46
CA HIS A 215 -5.93 0.07 -11.03
C HIS A 215 -4.40 -0.10 -10.96
N MET A 216 -3.70 0.31 -12.01
CA MET A 216 -2.25 0.38 -12.10
C MET A 216 -1.83 1.79 -12.50
N VAL A 217 -0.79 2.33 -11.84
CA VAL A 217 -0.27 3.67 -12.17
C VAL A 217 1.25 3.71 -12.19
N VAL A 218 1.80 4.41 -13.17
CA VAL A 218 3.25 4.57 -13.34
C VAL A 218 3.60 5.83 -14.12
N GLY A 219 4.74 6.44 -13.81
CA GLY A 219 5.23 7.60 -14.55
C GLY A 219 5.84 7.20 -15.91
N SER A 220 5.62 8.00 -16.96
CA SER A 220 6.12 7.73 -18.31
C SER A 220 7.66 7.68 -18.38
N LYS A 221 8.35 8.32 -17.42
CA LYS A 221 9.82 8.33 -17.30
C LYS A 221 10.35 7.38 -16.22
N ASP A 222 9.52 6.52 -15.61
CA ASP A 222 9.97 5.47 -14.69
C ASP A 222 10.46 4.22 -15.47
N ILE A 223 11.37 4.48 -16.42
CA ILE A 223 11.95 3.52 -17.36
C ILE A 223 13.39 3.11 -16.96
N GLY A 224 14.02 3.90 -16.09
CA GLY A 224 15.39 3.66 -15.62
C GLY A 224 15.43 2.64 -14.49
N ALA A 225 16.55 1.92 -14.39
CA ALA A 225 16.77 1.05 -13.25
C ALA A 225 17.11 1.83 -11.97
N HIS A 226 16.78 1.25 -10.82
CA HIS A 226 17.12 1.87 -9.55
C HIS A 226 18.63 2.04 -9.39
N GLY A 227 19.06 3.21 -8.90
CA GLY A 227 20.47 3.53 -8.69
C GLY A 227 21.18 4.07 -9.93
N GLY A 228 20.72 3.72 -11.14
CA GLY A 228 21.42 4.04 -12.39
C GLY A 228 22.44 2.95 -12.76
N ASP A 229 23.12 3.12 -13.88
CA ASP A 229 24.01 2.07 -14.41
C ASP A 229 25.28 1.91 -13.58
N ASP A 230 25.79 2.98 -12.96
CA ASP A 230 26.96 2.88 -12.07
C ASP A 230 26.66 2.12 -10.78
N PHE A 231 25.46 2.31 -10.22
CA PHE A 231 25.02 1.52 -9.08
C PHE A 231 24.85 0.03 -9.46
N LYS A 232 24.31 -0.26 -10.64
CA LYS A 232 24.25 -1.65 -11.15
C LYS A 232 25.63 -2.26 -11.30
N LYS A 233 26.60 -1.54 -11.89
CA LYS A 233 27.97 -2.01 -12.04
C LYS A 233 28.58 -2.32 -10.68
N TRP A 234 28.40 -1.43 -9.71
CA TRP A 234 28.83 -1.65 -8.33
C TRP A 234 28.17 -2.91 -7.72
N GLN A 235 26.86 -3.09 -7.88
CA GLN A 235 26.15 -4.28 -7.40
C GLN A 235 26.68 -5.57 -8.04
N GLN A 236 26.93 -5.56 -9.35
CA GLN A 236 27.49 -6.71 -10.06
C GLN A 236 28.89 -7.05 -9.56
N ALA A 237 29.75 -6.04 -9.40
CA ALA A 237 31.10 -6.22 -8.86
C ALA A 237 31.08 -6.81 -7.44
N MET A 238 30.15 -6.36 -6.60
CA MET A 238 29.99 -6.92 -5.24
C MET A 238 29.47 -8.36 -5.26
N LYS A 239 28.51 -8.69 -6.13
CA LYS A 239 28.00 -10.07 -6.28
C LYS A 239 29.10 -11.06 -6.68
N VAL A 240 30.08 -10.64 -7.49
CA VAL A 240 31.25 -11.47 -7.85
C VAL A 240 32.16 -11.68 -6.64
N LYS A 241 32.55 -10.60 -5.95
CA LYS A 241 33.44 -10.68 -4.77
C LYS A 241 32.88 -11.59 -3.67
N VAL A 242 31.58 -11.54 -3.44
CA VAL A 242 30.95 -12.37 -2.40
C VAL A 242 30.85 -13.84 -2.82
N LYS A 243 30.60 -14.13 -4.10
CA LYS A 243 30.64 -15.50 -4.63
C LYS A 243 32.04 -16.11 -4.46
N ASP A 244 33.08 -15.31 -4.66
CA ASP A 244 34.47 -15.75 -4.51
C ASP A 244 34.89 -15.91 -3.04
N ALA A 245 34.26 -15.17 -2.12
CA ALA A 245 34.57 -15.20 -0.68
C ALA A 245 33.84 -16.33 0.10
N GLY A 246 32.93 -17.08 -0.53
CA GLY A 246 32.21 -18.19 0.11
C GLY A 246 31.26 -17.80 1.26
N SER A 247 31.03 -16.52 1.52
CA SER A 247 30.22 -16.00 2.62
C SER A 247 28.75 -15.81 2.19
N ASN A 248 27.86 -16.72 2.63
CA ASN A 248 26.41 -16.64 2.35
C ASN A 248 25.73 -15.38 2.95
N GLU A 249 26.31 -14.77 3.98
CA GLU A 249 25.72 -13.63 4.71
C GLU A 249 25.89 -12.30 3.96
N GLU A 250 27.06 -12.04 3.37
CA GLU A 250 27.30 -10.83 2.54
C GLU A 250 26.51 -10.85 1.22
N ALA A 251 26.15 -12.05 0.72
CA ALA A 251 25.40 -12.21 -0.53
C ALA A 251 23.97 -11.71 -0.38
N THR A 252 23.44 -11.78 0.84
CA THR A 252 22.09 -11.36 1.21
C THR A 252 21.98 -9.84 1.28
N LEU A 253 23.08 -9.15 1.64
CA LEU A 253 23.14 -7.68 1.71
C LEU A 253 22.96 -7.00 0.35
N THR A 254 23.52 -7.61 -0.71
CA THR A 254 23.54 -7.03 -2.07
C THR A 254 22.42 -7.55 -2.98
N SER A 255 21.78 -8.67 -2.63
CA SER A 255 20.70 -9.31 -3.42
C SER A 255 19.29 -8.77 -3.14
N ASN A 256 19.07 -8.10 -2.01
CA ASN A 256 17.75 -7.56 -1.67
C ASN A 256 17.26 -6.49 -2.68
N ILE A 257 18.17 -5.89 -3.45
CA ILE A 257 17.88 -4.91 -4.50
C ILE A 257 18.03 -5.56 -5.88
N ASP A 258 17.30 -6.64 -6.16
CA ASP A 258 17.19 -7.12 -7.55
C ASP A 258 16.55 -6.06 -8.45
N ALA A 259 17.35 -5.60 -9.40
CA ALA A 259 16.95 -4.68 -10.45
C ALA A 259 15.84 -5.29 -11.29
N SER A 260 14.84 -4.47 -11.63
CA SER A 260 13.91 -4.72 -12.73
C SER A 260 14.69 -5.24 -13.95
N GLY A 261 14.17 -6.27 -14.61
CA GLY A 261 14.78 -6.88 -15.79
C GLY A 261 15.26 -5.85 -16.82
N VAL A 262 16.31 -6.23 -17.55
CA VAL A 262 17.04 -5.35 -18.49
C VAL A 262 16.09 -4.58 -19.40
N GLY A 263 16.18 -3.24 -19.36
CA GLY A 263 15.77 -2.37 -20.47
C GLY A 263 14.39 -1.72 -20.44
N GLN A 264 13.44 -2.11 -19.57
CA GLN A 264 12.07 -1.55 -19.63
C GLN A 264 11.54 -0.85 -18.37
N GLY A 265 12.31 -0.84 -17.28
CA GLY A 265 11.94 -0.16 -16.03
C GLY A 265 10.62 -0.64 -15.42
N ARG A 266 10.00 0.21 -14.59
CA ARG A 266 8.73 -0.11 -13.93
C ARG A 266 7.54 0.00 -14.87
N LEU A 267 7.60 0.92 -15.83
CA LEU A 267 6.56 1.06 -16.87
C LEU A 267 6.42 -0.24 -17.68
N GLY A 268 7.51 -0.74 -18.25
CA GLY A 268 7.46 -1.99 -19.01
C GLY A 268 7.11 -3.19 -18.15
N THR A 269 7.55 -3.21 -16.89
CA THR A 269 7.14 -4.24 -15.92
C THR A 269 5.62 -4.29 -15.76
N LEU A 270 4.97 -3.14 -15.52
CA LEU A 270 3.51 -3.09 -15.39
C LEU A 270 2.78 -3.39 -16.70
N GLN A 271 3.30 -2.95 -17.85
CA GLN A 271 2.74 -3.31 -19.16
C GLN A 271 2.80 -4.82 -19.40
N LYS A 272 3.89 -5.49 -19.01
CA LYS A 272 4.03 -6.95 -19.11
C LYS A 272 3.05 -7.67 -18.18
N VAL A 273 2.94 -7.24 -16.92
CA VAL A 273 1.97 -7.81 -15.96
C VAL A 273 0.55 -7.65 -16.49
N ARG A 274 0.18 -6.45 -16.94
CA ARG A 274 -1.15 -6.19 -17.52
C ARG A 274 -1.47 -7.10 -18.69
N ARG A 275 -0.53 -7.34 -19.61
CA ARG A 275 -0.73 -8.24 -20.74
C ARG A 275 -0.97 -9.68 -20.27
N SER A 276 -0.12 -10.18 -19.38
CA SER A 276 -0.24 -11.52 -18.80
C SER A 276 -1.54 -11.71 -18.02
N TRP A 277 -1.97 -10.70 -17.26
CA TRP A 277 -3.25 -10.72 -16.55
C TRP A 277 -4.44 -10.72 -17.50
N LYS A 278 -4.37 -9.94 -18.59
CA LYS A 278 -5.40 -9.95 -19.63
C LYS A 278 -5.57 -11.32 -20.30
N GLU A 279 -4.47 -12.03 -20.56
CA GLU A 279 -4.50 -13.41 -21.09
C GLU A 279 -5.20 -14.39 -20.14
N GLN A 280 -5.21 -14.10 -18.83
CA GLN A 280 -5.92 -14.88 -17.81
C GLN A 280 -7.33 -14.35 -17.52
N GLY A 281 -7.78 -13.31 -18.25
CA GLY A 281 -9.09 -12.68 -18.09
C GLY A 281 -9.19 -11.73 -16.89
N ILE A 282 -8.07 -11.27 -16.35
CA ILE A 282 -8.03 -10.25 -15.29
C ILE A 282 -7.96 -8.87 -15.96
N GLU A 283 -9.05 -8.12 -15.86
CA GLU A 283 -9.13 -6.77 -16.42
C GLU A 283 -8.46 -5.74 -15.50
N THR A 284 -7.79 -4.76 -16.11
CA THR A 284 -7.07 -3.72 -15.38
C THR A 284 -7.14 -2.38 -16.09
N ARG A 285 -7.27 -1.33 -15.29
CA ARG A 285 -7.04 0.04 -15.76
C ARG A 285 -5.59 0.44 -15.50
N LEU A 286 -4.89 0.89 -16.54
CA LEU A 286 -3.52 1.42 -16.45
C LEU A 286 -3.51 2.90 -16.81
N ASP A 287 -3.13 3.74 -15.86
CA ASP A 287 -2.90 5.17 -16.08
C ASP A 287 -1.39 5.47 -16.09
N ILE A 288 -0.91 6.05 -17.20
CA ILE A 288 0.49 6.47 -17.36
C ILE A 288 0.55 7.98 -17.12
N VAL A 289 1.33 8.38 -16.12
CA VAL A 289 1.48 9.78 -15.73
C VAL A 289 2.61 10.41 -16.52
N ASP A 290 2.27 11.30 -17.44
CA ASP A 290 3.27 11.90 -18.33
C ASP A 290 4.26 12.82 -17.58
N GLY A 291 5.51 12.84 -18.06
CA GLY A 291 6.58 13.69 -17.52
C GLY A 291 7.26 13.17 -16.25
N VAL A 292 6.69 12.19 -15.54
CA VAL A 292 7.14 11.78 -14.19
C VAL A 292 8.06 10.55 -14.22
N GLY A 293 9.17 10.59 -13.48
CA GLY A 293 10.10 9.47 -13.28
C GLY A 293 10.58 9.34 -11.84
N LYS A 294 11.46 8.36 -11.55
CA LYS A 294 11.88 8.02 -10.17
C LYS A 294 12.88 8.99 -9.51
N LYS A 295 13.67 9.74 -10.29
CA LYS A 295 14.75 10.63 -9.79
C LYS A 295 14.59 12.12 -10.14
N ASN A 296 13.81 12.49 -11.15
CA ASN A 296 13.74 13.87 -11.63
C ASN A 296 12.33 14.44 -11.49
N LEU A 297 12.11 15.21 -10.42
CA LEU A 297 11.17 16.32 -10.42
C LEU A 297 12.02 17.59 -10.49
N ASN A 298 12.47 17.95 -11.70
CA ASN A 298 12.87 19.33 -11.97
C ASN A 298 11.56 20.13 -12.01
N VAL A 299 11.22 20.74 -10.89
CA VAL A 299 10.10 21.68 -10.78
C VAL A 299 10.54 22.98 -11.43
N ASN A 300 10.29 23.12 -12.73
CA ASN A 300 10.17 24.40 -13.42
C ASN A 300 9.28 24.21 -14.64
N SER A 301 7.98 24.02 -14.40
CA SER A 301 6.88 24.53 -15.23
C SER A 301 5.60 23.74 -14.96
N CYS A 302 4.78 24.24 -14.03
CA CYS A 302 3.36 24.19 -14.27
C CYS A 302 2.75 25.45 -13.66
N LYS A 303 2.58 26.46 -14.51
CA LYS A 303 1.70 27.58 -14.22
C LYS A 303 0.37 27.00 -13.75
N ARG A 304 -0.13 27.51 -12.62
CA ARG A 304 -1.51 27.33 -12.14
C ARG A 304 -2.50 27.42 -13.31
N THR A 305 -2.86 26.30 -13.92
CA THR A 305 -4.10 26.19 -14.66
C THR A 305 -5.13 25.69 -13.67
N LYS A 306 -5.87 26.64 -13.09
CA LYS A 306 -7.21 26.38 -12.56
C LYS A 306 -8.02 25.72 -13.68
N ARG A 307 -8.07 24.40 -13.69
CA ARG A 307 -9.19 23.64 -14.22
C ARG A 307 -9.51 22.58 -13.18
N THR A 308 -10.29 23.00 -12.19
CA THR A 308 -11.28 22.11 -11.60
C THR A 308 -12.04 21.47 -12.76
N ALA A 309 -11.94 20.15 -12.91
CA ALA A 309 -12.91 19.43 -13.72
C ALA A 309 -14.26 19.61 -13.03
N ALA A 310 -15.03 20.59 -13.52
CA ALA A 310 -16.40 20.81 -13.11
C ALA A 310 -17.22 19.57 -13.52
N GLY A 311 -17.92 18.98 -12.54
CA GLY A 311 -18.97 17.99 -12.79
C GLY A 311 -18.51 16.57 -13.11
N ILE A 312 -17.90 15.86 -12.15
CA ILE A 312 -17.87 14.37 -12.20
C ILE A 312 -18.84 13.83 -11.14
N PRO A 313 -20.13 13.64 -11.47
CA PRO A 313 -21.03 12.83 -10.67
C PRO A 313 -20.81 11.35 -11.06
N THR A 314 -20.16 10.57 -10.19
CA THR A 314 -20.41 9.14 -9.92
C THR A 314 -19.26 8.56 -9.10
N TRP A 315 -19.59 7.97 -7.95
CA TRP A 315 -18.65 7.24 -7.11
C TRP A 315 -18.17 5.98 -7.85
N SER A 316 -16.93 6.00 -8.36
CA SER A 316 -16.22 4.79 -8.81
C SER A 316 -14.95 4.62 -7.97
N PRO A 317 -14.74 3.45 -7.35
CA PRO A 317 -13.49 3.08 -6.65
C PRO A 317 -12.22 3.46 -7.42
N THR A 318 -12.25 3.21 -8.73
CA THR A 318 -11.16 3.43 -9.66
C THR A 318 -10.91 4.92 -9.89
N VAL A 319 -11.94 5.74 -10.07
CA VAL A 319 -11.80 7.21 -10.26
C VAL A 319 -11.23 7.88 -9.01
N VAL A 320 -11.66 7.44 -7.83
CA VAL A 320 -11.15 7.89 -6.54
C VAL A 320 -9.65 7.56 -6.38
N LEU A 321 -9.27 6.31 -6.69
CA LEU A 321 -7.88 5.88 -6.64
C LEU A 321 -7.02 6.64 -7.66
N ILE A 322 -7.53 6.91 -8.87
CA ILE A 322 -6.80 7.59 -9.95
C ILE A 322 -6.55 9.06 -9.69
N CYS A 323 -7.59 9.80 -9.29
CA CYS A 323 -7.47 11.25 -9.05
C CYS A 323 -6.46 11.57 -7.94
N ARG A 324 -6.19 10.61 -7.05
CA ARG A 324 -5.32 10.83 -5.88
C ARG A 324 -4.03 10.03 -5.92
N SER A 325 -3.95 8.91 -6.64
CA SER A 325 -2.68 8.28 -6.97
C SER A 325 -1.87 9.14 -7.93
N THR A 326 -2.51 9.87 -8.85
CA THR A 326 -1.83 10.89 -9.67
C THR A 326 -1.28 12.00 -8.77
N ALA A 327 -2.05 12.56 -7.84
CA ALA A 327 -1.53 13.52 -6.85
C ALA A 327 -0.34 12.95 -6.04
N TYR A 328 -0.44 11.69 -5.58
CA TYR A 328 0.62 11.01 -4.81
C TYR A 328 1.88 10.72 -5.65
N VAL A 329 1.73 10.33 -6.92
CA VAL A 329 2.85 10.15 -7.87
C VAL A 329 3.58 11.47 -8.10
N TRP A 330 2.84 12.57 -8.19
CA TRP A 330 3.38 13.93 -8.34
C TRP A 330 4.02 14.48 -7.04
N GLN A 331 3.63 14.01 -5.85
CA GLN A 331 4.10 14.52 -4.54
C GLN A 331 5.03 13.58 -3.76
N SER A 332 5.27 12.35 -4.23
CA SER A 332 6.23 11.41 -3.64
C SER A 332 7.70 11.89 -3.65
N GLY A 333 7.96 13.09 -4.19
CA GLY A 333 9.17 13.87 -3.99
C GLY A 333 8.90 15.24 -3.34
N ARG A 334 9.30 15.37 -2.06
CA ARG A 334 9.78 16.58 -1.35
C ARG A 334 10.79 16.07 -0.29
N ASP A 335 11.94 16.69 -0.04
CA ASP A 335 12.32 18.11 -0.10
C ASP A 335 13.54 18.41 -0.99
N ALA A 336 13.53 19.60 -1.58
CA ALA A 336 14.72 20.33 -1.98
C ALA A 336 14.96 21.41 -0.93
N GLN A 337 15.85 21.17 0.04
CA GLN A 337 16.59 22.21 0.76
C GLN A 337 17.84 21.58 1.37
N PHE A 338 18.98 21.83 0.72
CA PHE A 338 20.27 22.18 1.33
C PHE A 338 21.10 22.73 0.16
N SER A 339 21.06 24.05 0.01
CA SER A 339 22.25 24.83 -0.31
C SER A 339 23.19 24.81 0.88
#